data_AF-A0A503KWK3-F1
#
_entry.id   AF-A0A503KWK3-F1
#
_cell.length_a   1.000
_cell.length_b   1.000
_cell.length_c   1.000
_cell.angle_alpha   90.00
_cell.angle_beta   90.00
_cell.angle_gamma   90.00
#
_symmetry.space_group_name_H-M   'P 1'
#
loop_
_entity.id
_entity.type
_entity.pdbx_description
1 polymer ?
#
loop_
_entity_poly.entity_id
_entity_poly.type
_entity_poly.pdbx_seq_one_letter_code
_entity_poly.pdbx_strand_id
1 'polypeptide(L)'
;MIVHSASSSASPVGGSAQPARIPELIDSWQGIGAFAADIGCGYEAARQMRRRGRIAPQHWPHVVAASRRHGIAGVSCEWLASHAAATVQGEAA
;
A
#
# COMPACT_ATOMS: atom_id res chain seq x y z
N MET A 1 27.23 -28.90 -21.39
CA MET A 1 27.23 -28.80 -19.91
C MET A 1 26.15 -27.78 -19.56
N ILE A 2 24.94 -28.25 -19.26
CA ILE A 2 23.76 -27.40 -19.04
C ILE A 2 23.29 -27.69 -17.62
N VAL A 3 23.42 -26.72 -16.72
CA VAL A 3 22.74 -26.73 -15.43
C VAL A 3 21.92 -25.45 -15.34
N HIS A 4 20.73 -25.47 -15.93
CA HIS A 4 19.70 -24.51 -15.58
C HIS A 4 18.90 -25.12 -14.43
N SER A 5 19.34 -24.82 -13.22
CA SER A 5 18.69 -25.22 -11.98
C SER A 5 17.26 -24.70 -11.93
N ALA A 6 16.34 -25.66 -11.80
CA ALA A 6 15.06 -25.61 -11.13
C ALA A 6 14.23 -24.30 -11.18
N SER A 7 13.20 -24.38 -12.03
CA SER A 7 11.82 -24.01 -11.73
C SER A 7 11.55 -23.66 -10.25
N SER A 8 11.05 -22.45 -10.01
CA SER A 8 10.13 -22.19 -8.90
C SER A 8 8.83 -21.66 -9.48
N SER A 9 8.05 -22.60 -10.02
CA SER A 9 6.60 -22.52 -9.93
C SER A 9 6.23 -22.40 -8.46
N ALA A 10 5.84 -21.20 -8.05
CA ALA A 10 5.10 -20.97 -6.82
C ALA A 10 3.89 -20.11 -7.17
N SER A 11 2.86 -20.76 -7.71
CA SER A 11 1.50 -20.25 -7.56
C SER A 11 1.03 -20.62 -6.16
N PRO A 12 0.63 -19.65 -5.34
CA PRO A 12 -0.46 -19.85 -4.41
C PRO A 12 -1.67 -19.07 -4.92
N VAL A 13 -2.65 -19.79 -5.47
CA VAL A 13 -4.03 -19.29 -5.44
C VAL A 13 -4.48 -19.38 -3.98
N GLY A 14 -4.39 -18.25 -3.29
CA GLY A 14 -4.93 -18.03 -1.97
C GLY A 14 -5.15 -16.54 -1.83
N GLY A 15 -6.40 -16.11 -1.88
CA GLY A 15 -6.78 -14.69 -1.86
C GLY A 15 -6.27 -13.97 -0.62
N SER A 16 -5.05 -13.48 -0.67
CA SER A 16 -4.55 -12.40 0.19
C SER A 16 -4.85 -11.13 -0.59
N ALA A 17 -6.08 -10.64 -0.47
CA ALA A 17 -6.58 -9.53 -1.29
C ALA A 17 -5.60 -8.36 -1.19
N GLN A 18 -4.85 -8.12 -2.25
CA GLN A 18 -4.09 -6.89 -2.37
C GLN A 18 -5.10 -5.76 -2.25
N PRO A 19 -4.84 -4.73 -1.44
CA PRO A 19 -5.77 -3.63 -1.32
C PRO A 19 -5.97 -3.03 -2.71
N ALA A 20 -7.22 -2.93 -3.15
CA ALA A 20 -7.51 -2.35 -4.46
C ALA A 20 -7.31 -0.82 -4.45
N ARG A 21 -7.46 -0.19 -3.27
CA ARG A 21 -7.37 1.27 -3.09
C ARG A 21 -6.73 1.65 -1.75
N ILE A 22 -6.23 2.88 -1.66
CA ILE A 22 -5.62 3.45 -0.44
C ILE A 22 -6.51 3.34 0.82
N PRO A 23 -7.84 3.59 0.78
CA PRO A 23 -8.68 3.43 1.96
C PRO A 23 -8.71 1.97 2.46
N GLU A 24 -8.80 1.00 1.55
CA GLU A 24 -8.81 -0.43 1.87
C GLU A 24 -7.48 -0.89 2.47
N LEU A 25 -6.37 -0.30 2.00
CA LEU A 25 -5.08 -0.47 2.66
C LEU A 25 -5.16 0.01 4.11
N ILE A 26 -5.60 1.26 4.36
CA ILE A 26 -5.66 1.84 5.72
C ILE A 26 -6.64 1.09 6.63
N ASP A 27 -7.73 0.54 6.08
CA ASP A 27 -8.70 -0.28 6.81
C ASP A 27 -8.13 -1.65 7.24
N SER A 28 -6.93 -2.04 6.77
CA SER A 28 -6.21 -3.22 7.29
C SER A 28 -5.66 -3.03 8.71
N TRP A 29 -5.59 -1.78 9.19
CA TRP A 29 -5.28 -1.47 10.59
C TRP A 29 -6.57 -1.42 11.42
N GLN A 30 -6.48 -1.64 12.74
CA GLN A 30 -7.63 -1.51 13.68
C GLN A 30 -8.21 -0.07 13.80
N GLY A 31 -7.72 0.87 12.99
CA GLY A 31 -8.22 2.23 12.90
C GLY A 31 -7.15 3.22 12.43
N ILE A 32 -7.60 4.44 12.11
CA ILE A 32 -6.74 5.53 11.63
C ILE A 32 -5.65 5.87 12.65
N GLY A 33 -5.93 5.78 13.95
CA GLY A 33 -4.95 6.02 15.01
C GLY A 33 -3.83 4.97 15.05
N ALA A 34 -4.17 3.70 14.85
CA ALA A 34 -3.17 2.63 14.78
C ALA A 34 -2.27 2.79 13.54
N PHE A 35 -2.86 3.12 12.39
CA PHE A 35 -2.11 3.45 11.18
C PHE A 35 -1.16 4.64 11.42
N ALA A 36 -1.67 5.74 11.98
CA ALA A 36 -0.91 6.96 12.25
C ALA A 36 0.32 6.69 13.15
N ALA A 37 0.12 5.93 14.23
CA ALA A 37 1.19 5.54 15.15
C ALA A 37 2.24 4.64 14.47
N ASP A 38 1.81 3.72 13.62
CA ASP A 38 2.67 2.73 12.96
C ASP A 38 3.56 3.34 11.86
N ILE A 39 3.04 4.33 11.13
CA ILE A 39 3.79 5.07 10.11
C ILE A 39 4.46 6.35 10.64
N GLY A 40 4.23 6.71 11.91
CA GLY A 40 4.79 7.91 12.53
C GLY A 40 4.23 9.22 11.97
N CYS A 41 2.96 9.25 11.57
CA CYS A 41 2.28 10.49 11.14
C CYS A 41 1.23 10.93 12.17
N GLY A 42 0.86 12.21 12.15
CA GLY A 42 -0.22 12.71 13.01
C GLY A 42 -1.58 12.13 12.63
N TYR A 43 -2.48 11.93 13.61
CA TYR A 43 -3.83 11.40 13.38
C TYR A 43 -4.60 12.14 12.28
N GLU A 44 -4.55 13.47 12.29
CA GLU A 44 -5.20 14.31 11.27
C GLU A 44 -4.59 14.10 9.89
N ALA A 45 -3.27 13.89 9.80
CA ALA A 45 -2.59 13.59 8.53
C ALA A 45 -3.07 12.25 7.98
N ALA A 46 -3.12 11.21 8.82
CA ALA A 46 -3.68 9.90 8.44
C ALA A 46 -5.15 10.00 7.99
N ARG A 47 -5.97 10.76 8.72
CA ARG A 47 -7.39 10.96 8.40
C ARG A 47 -7.56 11.64 7.05
N GLN A 48 -6.77 12.68 6.78
CA GLN A 48 -6.81 13.38 5.49
C GLN A 48 -6.31 12.48 4.35
N MET A 49 -5.26 11.68 4.58
CA MET A 49 -4.78 10.71 3.58
C MET A 49 -5.84 9.69 3.21
N ARG A 50 -6.56 9.13 4.19
CA ARG A 50 -7.69 8.21 3.96
C ARG A 50 -8.83 8.89 3.20
N ARG A 51 -9.24 10.10 3.62
CA ARG A 51 -10.33 10.85 2.98
C ARG A 51 -10.01 11.18 1.52
N ARG A 52 -8.76 11.57 1.23
CA ARG A 52 -8.30 11.91 -0.12
C ARG A 52 -8.01 10.69 -0.99
N GLY A 53 -7.95 9.49 -0.38
CA GLY A 53 -7.52 8.27 -1.06
C GLY A 53 -6.07 8.34 -1.56
N ARG A 54 -5.21 9.14 -0.91
CA ARG A 54 -3.79 9.27 -1.27
C ARG A 54 -2.90 9.41 -0.04
N ILE A 55 -1.70 8.86 -0.12
CA ILE A 55 -0.66 8.98 0.91
C ILE A 55 0.42 9.92 0.38
N ALA A 56 0.86 10.88 1.20
CA ALA A 56 1.93 11.79 0.78
C ALA A 56 3.26 11.03 0.55
N PRO A 57 4.05 11.36 -0.49
CA PRO A 57 5.28 10.63 -0.85
C PRO A 57 6.27 10.46 0.30
N GLN A 58 6.37 11.46 1.18
CA GLN A 58 7.19 11.43 2.39
C GLN A 58 6.87 10.26 3.34
N HIS A 59 5.64 9.73 3.31
CA HIS A 59 5.22 8.61 4.17
C HIS A 59 5.26 7.25 3.46
N TRP A 60 5.49 7.21 2.14
CA TRP A 60 5.54 5.95 1.39
C TRP A 60 6.51 4.90 1.95
N PRO A 61 7.78 5.22 2.30
CA PRO A 61 8.69 4.21 2.83
C PRO A 61 8.18 3.62 4.15
N HIS A 62 7.59 4.45 5.01
CA HIS A 62 7.00 4.02 6.28
C HIS A 62 5.77 3.14 6.07
N VAL A 63 4.93 3.47 5.08
CA VAL A 63 3.75 2.67 4.72
C VAL A 63 4.16 1.32 4.15
N VAL A 64 5.13 1.25 3.25
CA VAL A 64 5.63 -0.03 2.71
C VAL A 64 6.23 -0.90 3.82
N ALA A 65 7.01 -0.31 4.73
CA ALA A 65 7.55 -1.02 5.88
C ALA A 65 6.43 -1.54 6.80
N ALA A 66 5.45 -0.70 7.11
CA ALA A 66 4.29 -1.06 7.92
C ALA A 66 3.47 -2.18 7.26
N SER A 67 3.12 -2.06 5.99
CA SER A 67 2.41 -3.10 5.22
C SER A 67 3.13 -4.45 5.24
N ARG A 68 4.46 -4.45 5.15
CA ARG A 68 5.26 -5.69 5.29
C ARG A 68 5.14 -6.30 6.69
N ARG A 69 5.16 -5.47 7.75
CA ARG A 69 4.95 -5.94 9.13
C ARG A 69 3.56 -6.54 9.34
N HIS A 70 2.55 -5.97 8.69
CA HIS A 70 1.15 -6.46 8.74
C HIS A 70 0.87 -7.61 7.77
N GLY A 71 1.84 -8.06 6.98
CA GLY A 71 1.65 -9.14 6.01
C GLY A 71 0.78 -8.75 4.80
N ILE A 72 0.61 -7.45 4.54
CA ILE A 72 -0.18 -6.94 3.42
C ILE A 72 0.66 -7.05 2.13
N ALA A 73 0.26 -7.95 1.24
CA ALA A 73 0.93 -8.15 -0.04
C ALA A 73 0.59 -7.03 -1.04
N GLY A 74 1.49 -6.79 -2.00
CA GLY A 74 1.26 -5.90 -3.15
C GLY A 74 1.45 -4.40 -2.89
N VAL A 75 1.81 -3.98 -1.68
CA VAL A 75 2.07 -2.57 -1.37
C VAL A 75 3.54 -2.24 -1.60
N SER A 76 3.82 -1.48 -2.65
CA SER A 76 5.14 -0.97 -3.02
C SER A 76 5.09 0.53 -3.29
N CYS A 77 6.25 1.20 -3.37
CA CYS A 77 6.30 2.60 -3.78
C CYS A 77 5.72 2.82 -5.18
N GLU A 78 5.88 1.86 -6.11
CA GLU A 78 5.31 1.92 -7.46
C GLU A 78 3.78 1.82 -7.44
N TRP A 79 3.24 0.92 -6.61
CA TRP A 79 1.79 0.83 -6.39
C TRP A 79 1.26 2.14 -5.80
N LEU A 80 1.91 2.68 -4.76
CA LEU A 80 1.55 3.99 -4.18
C LEU A 80 1.62 5.13 -5.19
N ALA A 81 2.63 5.14 -6.06
CA ALA A 81 2.79 6.13 -7.13
C ALA A 81 1.67 6.04 -8.16
N SER A 82 1.26 4.83 -8.54
CA SER A 82 0.16 4.61 -9.49
C SER A 82 -1.17 5.15 -8.96
N HIS A 83 -1.46 4.90 -7.67
CA HIS A 83 -2.63 5.48 -6.99
C HIS A 83 -2.51 6.99 -6.78
N ALA A 84 -1.27 7.50 -6.62
CA ALA A 84 -0.98 8.92 -6.56
C ALA A 84 -0.98 9.63 -7.93
N ALA A 85 -1.00 8.90 -9.04
CA ALA A 85 -1.17 9.46 -10.38
C ALA A 85 -2.63 9.42 -10.84
N ALA A 86 -3.36 8.33 -10.52
CA ALA A 86 -4.72 8.08 -10.99
C ALA A 86 -5.73 9.19 -10.64
N THR A 87 -5.57 9.89 -9.52
CA THR A 87 -6.46 11.00 -9.14
C THR A 87 -6.06 12.36 -9.71
N VAL A 88 -5.00 12.46 -10.52
CA VAL A 88 -4.72 13.65 -11.37
C VAL A 88 -5.52 13.60 -12.67
N GLN A 89 -5.90 12.43 -13.18
CA GLN A 89 -6.70 12.27 -14.41
C GLN A 89 -8.20 12.63 -14.26
N GLY A 90 -8.59 13.26 -13.15
CA GLY A 90 -9.96 13.74 -12.90
C GLY A 90 -10.19 15.22 -13.18
N GLU A 91 -9.21 15.96 -13.70
CA GLU A 91 -9.38 17.33 -14.20
C GLU A 91 -8.80 17.47 -15.61
N ALA A 92 -9.57 17.00 -16.59
CA ALA A 92 -9.54 17.52 -17.94
C ALA A 92 -11.00 17.70 -18.36
N ALA A 93 -11.58 18.83 -17.95
CA ALA A 93 -12.82 19.37 -18.48
C ALA A 93 -12.50 20.23 -19.71
#